data_AF-A0A7X9F6I3-F1
#
_entry.id   AF-A0A7X9F6I3-F1
#
_cell.length_a   1.000
_cell.length_b   1.000
_cell.length_c   1.000
_cell.angle_alpha   90.00
_cell.angle_beta   90.00
_cell.angle_gamma   90.00
#
_symmetry.space_group_name_H-M   'P 1'
#
loop_
_entity.id
_entity.type
_entity.pdbx_description
1 polymer ?
#
loop_
_entity_poly.entity_id
_entity_poly.type
_entity_poly.pdbx_seq_one_letter_code
_entity_poly.pdbx_strand_id
1 'polypeptide(L)'
;MARNLRFLGVVILLVILASSCSSKQVKQDEKLFTPAFTSDIESFRAYQYPEWFRDAKFGIWAHWGPQAVPRQGDWYARKMYESDTYNRQANQPTGKPSREYLYHLEHYGHPSKFGYKDIIPLWKA
;
A
#
# COMPACT_ATOMS: atom_id res chain seq x y z
N MET A 1 56.88 -47.76 18.99
CA MET A 1 55.42 -48.02 19.17
C MET A 1 54.54 -46.78 19.21
N ALA A 2 54.96 -45.64 19.77
CA ALA A 2 54.10 -44.44 19.96
C ALA A 2 53.69 -43.64 18.69
N ARG A 3 54.42 -43.74 17.56
CA ARG A 3 54.08 -43.01 16.30
C ARG A 3 52.80 -43.55 15.63
N ASN A 4 52.58 -44.88 15.70
CA ASN A 4 51.42 -45.51 15.06
C ASN A 4 50.13 -45.23 15.82
N LEU A 5 50.21 -45.05 17.15
CA LEU A 5 49.06 -44.73 18.00
C LEU A 5 48.56 -43.29 17.81
N ARG A 6 49.48 -42.34 17.54
CA ARG A 6 49.13 -40.95 17.19
C ARG A 6 48.49 -40.85 15.81
N PHE A 7 48.96 -41.62 14.84
CA PHE A 7 48.38 -41.65 13.49
C PHE A 7 46.97 -42.27 13.50
N LEU A 8 46.77 -43.35 14.26
CA LEU A 8 45.47 -43.99 14.43
C LEU A 8 44.46 -43.07 15.13
N GLY A 9 44.90 -42.31 16.14
CA GLY A 9 44.06 -41.33 16.84
C GLY A 9 43.58 -40.17 15.94
N VAL A 10 44.45 -39.68 15.05
CA VAL A 10 44.08 -38.61 14.09
C VAL A 10 43.08 -39.12 13.05
N VAL A 11 43.26 -40.35 12.55
CA VAL A 11 42.31 -40.96 11.61
C VAL A 11 40.94 -41.17 12.25
N ILE A 12 40.89 -41.66 13.50
CA ILE A 12 39.63 -41.83 14.24
C ILE A 12 38.93 -40.48 14.47
N LEU A 13 39.68 -39.43 14.83
CA LEU A 13 39.12 -38.08 15.02
C LEU A 13 38.56 -37.50 13.71
N LEU A 14 39.24 -37.71 12.58
CA LEU A 14 38.78 -37.27 11.26
C LEU A 14 37.52 -38.02 10.80
N VAL A 15 37.39 -39.31 11.10
CA VAL A 15 36.19 -40.09 10.82
C VAL A 15 35.00 -39.61 11.66
N ILE A 16 35.21 -39.33 12.95
CA ILE A 16 34.17 -38.79 13.84
C ILE A 16 33.70 -37.40 13.37
N LEU A 17 34.64 -36.53 12.97
CA LEU A 17 34.32 -35.20 12.41
C LEU A 17 33.53 -35.29 11.11
N ALA A 18 33.86 -36.25 10.22
CA ALA A 18 33.14 -36.46 8.97
C ALA A 18 31.71 -37.00 9.18
N SER A 19 31.49 -37.87 10.18
CA SER A 19 30.16 -38.41 10.50
C SER A 19 29.23 -37.38 11.16
N SER A 20 29.76 -36.31 11.77
CA SER A 20 28.96 -35.26 12.40
C SER A 20 28.38 -34.24 11.41
N CYS A 21 28.73 -34.33 10.12
CA CYS A 21 28.20 -33.51 9.03
C CYS A 21 27.22 -34.29 8.14
N SER A 22 26.23 -34.96 8.75
CA SER A 22 25.04 -35.37 8.01
C SER A 22 23.94 -34.33 8.25
N SER A 23 23.88 -33.31 7.39
CA SER A 23 22.78 -32.34 7.45
C SER A 23 21.48 -33.07 7.14
N LYS A 24 20.56 -33.15 8.10
CA LYS A 24 19.19 -33.57 7.83
C LYS A 24 18.62 -32.60 6.78
N GLN A 25 18.42 -33.09 5.56
CA GLN A 25 17.63 -32.43 4.54
C GLN A 25 16.19 -32.37 5.07
N VAL A 26 15.83 -31.25 5.70
CA VAL A 26 14.44 -30.97 6.04
C VAL A 26 13.75 -30.72 4.70
N LYS A 27 12.94 -31.67 4.22
CA LYS A 27 11.95 -31.41 3.18
C LYS A 27 11.05 -30.30 3.70
N GLN A 28 11.30 -29.07 3.26
CA GLN A 28 10.28 -28.04 3.33
C GLN A 28 9.19 -28.48 2.36
N ASP A 29 8.10 -29.05 2.88
CA ASP A 29 6.83 -29.02 2.15
C ASP A 29 6.49 -27.54 1.96
N GLU A 30 6.78 -27.03 0.78
CA GLU A 30 6.35 -25.71 0.35
C GLU A 30 4.82 -25.74 0.36
N LYS A 31 4.21 -25.25 1.44
CA LYS A 31 2.75 -25.11 1.52
C LYS A 31 2.34 -24.16 0.41
N LEU A 32 1.88 -24.73 -0.70
CA LEU A 32 1.22 -24.00 -1.77
C LEU A 32 0.07 -23.20 -1.17
N PHE A 33 0.11 -21.89 -1.38
CA PHE A 33 -0.95 -20.99 -0.97
C PHE A 33 -2.27 -21.46 -1.58
N THR A 34 -3.20 -21.86 -0.74
CA THR A 34 -4.58 -22.16 -1.15
C THR A 34 -5.43 -20.96 -0.76
N PRO A 35 -5.93 -20.18 -1.72
CA PRO A 35 -6.72 -18.99 -1.41
C PRO A 35 -8.02 -19.38 -0.72
N ALA A 36 -8.37 -18.64 0.34
CA ALA A 36 -9.62 -18.83 1.06
C ALA A 36 -10.87 -18.41 0.24
N PHE A 37 -10.68 -17.63 -0.83
CA PHE A 37 -11.73 -17.10 -1.69
C PHE A 37 -11.37 -17.33 -3.16
N THR A 38 -12.38 -17.52 -4.01
CA THR A 38 -12.22 -17.52 -5.47
C THR A 38 -12.71 -16.18 -6.04
N SER A 39 -12.61 -15.99 -7.35
CA SER A 39 -13.19 -14.80 -8.01
C SER A 39 -14.71 -14.84 -8.11
N ASP A 40 -15.35 -15.94 -7.71
CA ASP A 40 -16.80 -16.08 -7.74
C ASP A 40 -17.45 -15.36 -6.55
N ILE A 41 -18.55 -14.66 -6.80
CA ILE A 41 -19.23 -13.83 -5.79
C ILE A 41 -19.77 -14.67 -4.62
N GLU A 42 -20.15 -15.91 -4.86
CA GLU A 42 -20.67 -16.79 -3.82
C GLU A 42 -19.58 -17.18 -2.81
N SER A 43 -18.32 -17.25 -3.24
CA SER A 43 -17.21 -17.55 -2.33
C SER A 43 -17.04 -16.48 -1.24
N PHE A 44 -17.35 -15.21 -1.53
CA PHE A 44 -17.23 -14.12 -0.57
C PHE A 44 -18.33 -14.11 0.49
N ARG A 45 -19.44 -14.86 0.30
CA ARG A 45 -20.50 -14.98 1.32
C ARG A 45 -20.02 -15.63 2.60
N ALA A 46 -18.92 -16.38 2.55
CA ALA A 46 -18.30 -16.98 3.72
C ALA A 46 -17.46 -15.99 4.56
N TYR A 47 -17.18 -14.78 4.05
CA TYR A 47 -16.36 -13.80 4.77
C TYR A 47 -17.07 -13.33 6.05
N GLN A 48 -16.32 -13.33 7.16
CA GLN A 48 -16.73 -12.74 8.42
C GLN A 48 -15.70 -11.68 8.83
N TYR A 49 -16.17 -10.53 9.32
CA TYR A 49 -15.28 -9.51 9.86
C TYR A 49 -14.53 -10.08 11.07
N PRO A 50 -13.20 -9.90 11.16
CA PRO A 50 -12.44 -10.42 12.29
C PRO A 50 -12.83 -9.72 13.59
N GLU A 51 -12.81 -10.46 14.71
CA GLU A 51 -13.29 -9.95 16.01
C GLU A 51 -12.58 -8.65 16.43
N TRP A 52 -11.28 -8.53 16.22
CA TRP A 52 -10.54 -7.31 16.55
C TRP A 52 -11.11 -6.06 15.84
N PHE A 53 -11.57 -6.20 14.59
CA PHE A 53 -12.14 -5.09 13.82
C PHE A 53 -13.53 -4.75 14.35
N ARG A 54 -14.31 -5.78 14.71
CA ARG A 54 -15.61 -5.58 15.36
C ARG A 54 -15.44 -4.86 16.68
N ASP A 55 -14.39 -5.18 17.44
CA ASP A 55 -14.12 -4.62 18.77
C ASP A 55 -13.47 -3.24 18.75
N ALA A 56 -12.84 -2.82 17.66
CA ALA A 56 -12.13 -1.55 17.59
C ALA A 56 -13.01 -0.32 17.89
N LYS A 57 -14.28 -0.32 17.46
CA LYS A 57 -15.34 0.72 17.60
C LYS A 57 -15.01 2.16 17.14
N PHE A 58 -13.74 2.55 17.10
CA PHE A 58 -13.26 3.87 16.74
C PHE A 58 -12.04 3.73 15.83
N GLY A 59 -12.03 4.52 14.76
CA GLY A 59 -10.93 4.59 13.81
C GLY A 59 -10.69 6.02 13.37
N ILE A 60 -9.44 6.33 13.08
CA ILE A 60 -9.03 7.61 12.52
C ILE A 60 -8.62 7.38 11.06
N TRP A 61 -9.08 8.24 10.18
CA TRP A 61 -8.71 8.26 8.77
C TRP A 61 -8.35 9.68 8.35
N ALA A 62 -7.41 9.79 7.40
CA ALA A 62 -6.95 11.07 6.88
C ALA A 62 -6.88 11.03 5.35
N HIS A 63 -7.43 12.07 4.71
CA HIS A 63 -7.09 12.41 3.33
C HIS A 63 -5.81 13.24 3.34
N TRP A 64 -4.69 12.62 2.97
CA TRP A 64 -3.39 13.29 2.94
C TRP A 64 -2.65 12.94 1.66
N GLY A 65 -2.27 13.98 0.91
CA GLY A 65 -1.67 13.88 -0.41
C GLY A 65 -1.58 15.26 -1.06
N PRO A 66 -1.27 15.35 -2.37
CA PRO A 66 -1.14 16.63 -3.06
C PRO A 66 -2.36 17.54 -3.00
N GLN A 67 -3.53 16.95 -2.83
CA GLN A 67 -4.78 17.64 -2.58
C GLN A 67 -4.75 18.54 -1.34
N ALA A 68 -3.92 18.23 -0.35
CA ALA A 68 -3.78 19.04 0.85
C ALA A 68 -3.01 20.34 0.59
N VAL A 69 -2.25 20.45 -0.51
CA VAL A 69 -1.41 21.63 -0.81
C VAL A 69 -2.25 22.93 -0.86
N PRO A 70 -3.37 22.99 -1.60
CA PRO A 70 -4.19 24.21 -1.67
C PRO A 70 -5.02 24.44 -0.41
N ARG A 71 -5.22 23.40 0.43
CA ARG A 71 -6.09 23.43 1.63
C ARG A 71 -7.53 23.88 1.32
N GLN A 72 -8.04 23.46 0.16
CA GLN A 72 -9.36 23.82 -0.35
C GLN A 72 -10.30 22.61 -0.54
N GLY A 73 -10.12 21.55 0.25
CA GLY A 73 -11.02 20.41 0.35
C GLY A 73 -10.78 19.26 -0.65
N ASP A 74 -11.46 18.14 -0.38
CA ASP A 74 -11.17 16.82 -0.98
C ASP A 74 -11.59 16.67 -2.46
N TRP A 75 -12.08 17.74 -3.07
CA TRP A 75 -12.50 17.74 -4.48
C TRP A 75 -11.75 18.78 -5.32
N TYR A 76 -10.68 19.38 -4.76
CA TYR A 76 -9.97 20.47 -5.40
C TYR A 76 -9.50 20.16 -6.83
N ALA A 77 -8.89 18.99 -7.05
CA ALA A 77 -8.37 18.57 -8.37
C ALA A 77 -9.42 18.62 -9.48
N ARG A 78 -10.69 18.40 -9.14
CA ARG A 78 -11.82 18.52 -10.06
C ARG A 78 -12.31 19.96 -10.12
N LYS A 79 -12.65 20.51 -8.96
CA LYS A 79 -13.38 21.79 -8.85
C LYS A 79 -12.55 22.98 -9.33
N MET A 80 -11.22 22.91 -9.25
CA MET A 80 -10.33 23.92 -9.81
C MET A 80 -10.45 24.13 -11.33
N TYR A 81 -11.19 23.27 -12.03
CA TYR A 81 -11.52 23.40 -13.47
C TYR A 81 -12.98 23.81 -13.72
N GLU A 82 -13.80 23.99 -12.68
CA GLU A 82 -15.22 24.32 -12.81
C GLU A 82 -15.42 25.84 -12.86
N SER A 83 -15.20 26.44 -14.04
CA SER A 83 -15.51 27.85 -14.30
C SER A 83 -17.01 28.16 -14.33
N ASP A 84 -17.84 27.13 -14.47
CA ASP A 84 -19.27 27.15 -14.20
C ASP A 84 -19.67 25.83 -13.52
N THR A 85 -20.28 25.93 -12.34
CA THR A 85 -20.76 24.77 -11.59
C THR A 85 -22.09 24.28 -12.12
N TYR A 86 -22.41 23.01 -11.87
CA TYR A 86 -23.60 22.36 -12.41
C TYR A 86 -24.60 22.03 -11.31
N ASN A 87 -25.85 22.47 -11.47
CA ASN A 87 -26.95 22.09 -10.60
C ASN A 87 -27.54 20.76 -11.07
N ARG A 88 -27.28 19.68 -10.32
CA ARG A 88 -27.76 18.33 -10.67
C ARG A 88 -29.28 18.19 -10.52
N GLN A 89 -29.88 18.90 -9.57
CA GLN A 89 -31.33 18.85 -9.31
C GLN A 89 -32.12 19.51 -10.44
N ALA A 90 -31.60 20.62 -10.97
CA ALA A 90 -32.22 21.36 -12.09
C ALA A 90 -31.64 20.96 -13.46
N ASN A 91 -30.69 20.02 -13.49
CA ASN A 91 -30.02 19.51 -14.69
C ASN A 91 -29.49 20.63 -15.61
N GLN A 92 -28.88 21.67 -15.05
CA GLN A 92 -28.41 22.85 -15.79
C GLN A 92 -27.17 23.52 -15.15
N PRO A 93 -26.35 24.24 -15.93
CA PRO A 93 -25.27 25.07 -15.40
C PRO A 93 -25.81 26.19 -14.51
N THR A 94 -24.98 26.67 -13.59
CA THR A 94 -25.38 27.70 -12.61
C THR A 94 -25.04 29.13 -13.05
N GLY A 95 -24.20 29.28 -14.07
CA GLY A 95 -23.56 30.54 -14.44
C GLY A 95 -22.56 31.03 -13.39
N LYS A 96 -22.08 30.17 -12.49
CA LYS A 96 -21.22 30.55 -11.36
C LYS A 96 -20.03 29.60 -11.21
N PRO A 97 -18.79 30.10 -11.13
CA PRO A 97 -17.61 29.26 -10.92
C PRO A 97 -17.60 28.62 -9.53
N SER A 98 -16.84 27.54 -9.40
CA SER A 98 -16.57 26.96 -8.09
C SER A 98 -15.66 27.89 -7.29
N ARG A 99 -15.71 27.77 -5.96
CA ARG A 99 -14.82 28.51 -5.05
C ARG A 99 -13.35 28.11 -5.27
N GLU A 100 -13.13 26.84 -5.56
CA GLU A 100 -11.82 26.24 -5.82
C GLU A 100 -11.21 26.76 -7.13
N TYR A 101 -12.03 26.96 -8.17
CA TYR A 101 -11.61 27.60 -9.44
C TYR A 101 -11.15 29.04 -9.19
N LEU A 102 -11.95 29.84 -8.48
CA LEU A 102 -11.58 31.22 -8.14
C LEU A 102 -10.29 31.29 -7.30
N TYR A 103 -10.16 30.43 -6.28
CA TYR A 103 -8.94 30.33 -5.49
C TYR A 103 -7.73 29.95 -6.36
N HIS A 104 -7.93 29.03 -7.31
CA HIS A 104 -6.86 28.61 -8.21
C HIS A 104 -6.38 29.75 -9.11
N LEU A 105 -7.31 30.51 -9.68
CA LEU A 105 -6.99 31.69 -10.47
C LEU A 105 -6.15 32.71 -9.69
N GLU A 106 -6.51 32.96 -8.43
CA GLU A 106 -5.83 33.93 -7.57
C GLU A 106 -4.42 33.49 -7.15
N HIS A 107 -4.21 32.20 -6.87
CA HIS A 107 -2.97 31.72 -6.24
C HIS A 107 -1.99 31.05 -7.19
N TYR A 108 -2.48 30.45 -8.27
CA TYR A 108 -1.69 29.64 -9.20
C TYR A 108 -1.84 30.08 -10.66
N GLY A 109 -2.92 30.82 -10.97
CA GLY A 109 -3.24 31.27 -12.32
C GLY A 109 -4.26 30.37 -13.02
N HIS A 110 -4.41 30.53 -14.34
CA HIS A 110 -5.43 29.77 -15.08
C HIS A 110 -5.11 28.26 -15.09
N PRO A 111 -6.09 27.39 -14.80
CA PRO A 111 -5.86 25.95 -14.65
C PRO A 111 -5.40 25.22 -15.94
N SER A 112 -5.50 25.87 -17.11
CA SER A 112 -4.92 25.39 -18.38
C SER A 112 -3.42 25.65 -18.53
N LYS A 113 -2.85 26.51 -17.68
CA LYS A 113 -1.42 26.83 -17.65
C LYS A 113 -0.73 26.21 -16.45
N PHE A 114 -1.35 26.30 -15.28
CA PHE A 114 -0.93 25.65 -14.06
C PHE A 114 -2.04 24.71 -13.61
N GLY A 115 -1.91 23.41 -13.86
CA GLY A 115 -2.96 22.43 -13.57
C GLY A 115 -2.74 21.69 -12.27
N TYR A 116 -3.64 20.76 -11.94
CA TYR A 116 -3.45 19.89 -10.77
C TYR A 116 -2.16 19.06 -10.86
N LYS A 117 -1.72 18.68 -12.08
CA LYS A 117 -0.43 18.04 -12.32
C LYS A 117 0.77 18.85 -11.78
N ASP A 118 0.65 20.17 -11.75
CA ASP A 118 1.70 21.08 -11.31
C ASP A 118 1.65 21.31 -9.79
N ILE A 119 0.51 20.99 -9.15
CA ILE A 119 0.37 20.94 -7.68
C ILE A 119 1.04 19.70 -7.10
N ILE A 120 0.96 18.55 -7.79
CA ILE A 120 1.56 17.28 -7.35
C ILE A 120 3.01 17.42 -6.85
N PRO A 121 3.94 18.01 -7.61
CA PRO A 121 5.33 18.15 -7.16
C PRO A 121 5.54 19.16 -6.02
N LEU A 122 4.56 20.01 -5.72
CA LEU A 122 4.62 20.95 -4.58
C LEU A 122 4.38 20.25 -3.25
N TRP A 123 3.73 19.08 -3.26
CA TRP A 123 3.55 18.29 -2.05
C TRP A 123 4.87 17.65 -1.63
N LYS A 124 5.31 17.96 -0.40
CA LYS A 124 6.59 17.49 0.16
C LYS A 124 6.44 16.40 1.23
N ALA A 125 5.21 15.99 1.51
CA ALA A 125 4.81 15.21 2.68
C ALA A 125 5.15 15.94 3.98
#